data_AF-A0A920UWB2-F1
#
_entry.id   AF-A0A920UWB2-F1
#
_cell.length_a   1.000
_cell.length_b   1.000
_cell.length_c   1.000
_cell.angle_alpha   90.00
_cell.angle_beta   90.00
_cell.angle_gamma   90.00
#
_symmetry.space_group_name_H-M   'P 1'
#
loop_
_entity.id
_entity.type
_entity.pdbx_description
1 polymer ?
#
loop_
_entity_poly.entity_id
_entity_poly.type
_entity_poly.pdbx_seq_one_letter_code
_entity_poly.pdbx_strand_id
1 'polypeptide(L)'
;MAWRLGVDIGGTFTDVALVNDEDGIIGITKTPTTPSNFGLGVVSGLTQAINTYAIDSDQVTLLSHATTVVTNAVLEEKGAKTALITTRGFRDLLELRRSARSDLYDLFQDPPLYIDPKAPAS
;
A
#
# COMPACT_ATOMS: atom_id res chain seq x y z
N MET A 1 -2.85 -15.85 -26.91
CA MET A 1 -2.39 -14.52 -26.46
C MET A 1 -2.54 -14.46 -24.96
N ALA A 2 -1.43 -14.29 -24.24
CA ALA A 2 -1.41 -14.18 -22.79
C ALA A 2 -0.82 -12.82 -22.41
N TRP A 3 -1.68 -11.90 -22.01
CA TRP A 3 -1.30 -10.63 -21.41
C TRP A 3 -1.24 -10.76 -19.90
N ARG A 4 -0.21 -10.16 -19.30
CA ARG A 4 -0.06 -10.01 -17.86
C ARG A 4 -0.11 -8.53 -17.52
N LEU A 5 -1.03 -8.15 -16.66
CA LEU A 5 -1.24 -6.77 -16.23
C LEU A 5 -0.83 -6.62 -14.77
N GLY A 6 -0.16 -5.53 -14.45
CA GLY A 6 0.15 -5.10 -13.09
C GLY A 6 -0.43 -3.71 -12.86
N VAL A 7 -1.10 -3.50 -11.74
CA VAL A 7 -1.55 -2.17 -11.30
C VAL A 7 -0.88 -1.81 -9.99
N ASP A 8 -0.41 -0.57 -9.86
CA ASP A 8 0.12 -0.01 -8.62
C ASP A 8 -0.61 1.31 -8.28
N ILE A 9 -1.28 1.33 -7.14
CA ILE A 9 -1.96 2.53 -6.65
C ILE A 9 -0.99 3.37 -5.81
N GLY A 10 -0.57 4.51 -6.35
CA GLY A 10 0.18 5.55 -5.66
C GLY A 10 -0.70 6.63 -5.02
N GLY A 11 -0.08 7.57 -4.31
CA GLY A 11 -0.79 8.72 -3.72
C GLY A 11 -1.32 9.73 -4.75
N THR A 12 -0.58 9.92 -5.86
CA THR A 12 -0.95 10.87 -6.92
C THR A 12 -1.48 10.18 -8.17
N PHE A 13 -0.86 9.05 -8.55
CA PHE A 13 -1.16 8.31 -9.76
C PHE A 13 -1.37 6.84 -9.47
N THR A 14 -2.22 6.22 -10.26
CA THR A 14 -2.37 4.77 -10.41
C THR A 14 -1.70 4.38 -11.72
N ASP A 15 -0.72 3.50 -11.62
CA ASP A 15 0.09 3.01 -12.74
C ASP A 15 -0.39 1.63 -13.16
N VAL A 16 -0.48 1.39 -14.46
CA VAL A 16 -0.76 0.08 -15.05
C VAL A 16 0.39 -0.27 -15.98
N ALA A 17 1.03 -1.41 -15.75
CA ALA A 17 2.01 -2.00 -16.64
C ALA A 17 1.43 -3.28 -17.25
N LEU A 18 1.79 -3.56 -18.50
CA LEU A 18 1.31 -4.74 -19.22
C LEU A 18 2.41 -5.35 -20.07
N VAL A 19 2.40 -6.68 -20.15
CA VAL A 19 3.37 -7.45 -20.94
C VAL A 19 2.61 -8.50 -21.75
N ASN A 20 2.90 -8.59 -23.05
CA ASN A 20 2.46 -9.69 -23.90
C ASN A 20 3.54 -10.78 -23.91
N ASP A 21 3.17 -11.99 -23.51
CA ASP A 21 4.12 -13.10 -23.42
C ASP A 21 4.51 -13.70 -24.79
N GLU A 22 3.78 -13.40 -25.86
CA GLU A 22 4.06 -13.96 -27.19
C GLU A 22 5.09 -13.13 -27.98
N ASP A 23 4.93 -11.80 -28.01
CA ASP A 23 5.78 -10.89 -28.79
C ASP A 23 6.67 -9.98 -27.93
N GLY A 24 6.52 -10.02 -26.61
CA GLY A 24 7.31 -9.24 -25.66
C GLY A 24 6.94 -7.76 -25.60
N ILE A 25 5.79 -7.35 -26.16
CA ILE A 25 5.33 -5.95 -26.05
C ILE A 25 5.15 -5.58 -24.58
N ILE A 26 5.68 -4.42 -24.21
CA ILE A 26 5.50 -3.81 -22.89
C ILE A 26 4.77 -2.49 -23.05
N GLY A 27 3.73 -2.30 -22.24
CA GLY A 27 2.95 -1.07 -22.19
C GLY A 27 2.85 -0.50 -20.79
N ILE A 28 2.60 0.81 -20.73
CA ILE A 28 2.38 1.53 -19.49
C ILE A 28 1.22 2.51 -19.69
N THR A 29 0.34 2.59 -18.72
CA THR A 29 -0.72 3.60 -18.64
C THR A 29 -0.69 4.22 -17.25
N LYS A 30 -0.87 5.54 -17.17
CA LYS A 30 -0.86 6.29 -15.92
C LYS A 30 -2.13 7.11 -15.84
N THR A 31 -2.86 6.99 -14.74
CA THR A 31 -4.08 7.77 -14.47
C THR A 31 -4.00 8.42 -13.10
N PRO A 32 -4.66 9.58 -12.87
CA PRO A 32 -4.76 10.15 -11.53
C PRO A 32 -5.37 9.15 -10.54
N THR A 33 -4.82 9.07 -9.33
CA THR A 33 -5.43 8.30 -8.24
C THR A 33 -6.73 8.96 -7.82
N THR A 34 -7.70 8.15 -7.37
CA THR A 34 -8.98 8.60 -6.83
C THR A 34 -9.08 8.29 -5.33
N PRO A 35 -8.54 9.14 -4.42
CA PRO A 35 -8.45 8.80 -2.99
C PRO A 35 -9.78 8.54 -2.29
N SER A 36 -10.88 9.13 -2.79
CA SER A 36 -12.23 8.86 -2.28
C SER A 36 -12.75 7.46 -2.65
N ASN A 37 -12.20 6.85 -3.71
CA ASN A 37 -12.51 5.49 -4.13
C ASN A 37 -11.40 4.97 -5.07
N PHE A 38 -10.38 4.32 -4.51
CA PHE A 38 -9.23 3.83 -5.27
C PHE A 38 -9.59 2.84 -6.38
N GLY A 39 -10.70 2.10 -6.22
CA GLY A 39 -11.18 1.17 -7.24
C GLY A 39 -11.52 1.85 -8.56
N LEU A 40 -12.01 3.09 -8.54
CA LEU A 40 -12.32 3.85 -9.77
C LEU A 40 -11.05 4.17 -10.57
N GLY A 41 -9.97 4.56 -9.90
CA GLY A 41 -8.67 4.82 -10.51
C GLY A 41 -8.10 3.57 -11.18
N VAL A 42 -8.19 2.43 -10.51
CA VAL A 42 -7.78 1.12 -11.06
C VAL A 42 -8.59 0.75 -12.30
N VAL A 43 -9.92 0.82 -12.23
CA VAL A 43 -10.79 0.49 -13.37
C VAL A 43 -10.52 1.43 -14.55
N SER A 44 -10.34 2.73 -14.30
CA SER A 44 -10.01 3.72 -15.33
C SER A 44 -8.66 3.40 -16.00
N GLY A 45 -7.62 3.13 -15.20
CA GLY A 45 -6.29 2.79 -15.71
C GLY A 45 -6.27 1.51 -16.53
N LEU A 46 -6.93 0.45 -16.04
CA LEU A 46 -7.05 -0.82 -16.75
C LEU A 46 -7.84 -0.67 -18.06
N THR A 47 -8.95 0.08 -18.03
CA THR A 47 -9.77 0.33 -19.23
C THR A 47 -8.98 1.11 -20.29
N GLN A 48 -8.24 2.14 -19.89
CA GLN A 48 -7.37 2.88 -20.80
C GLN A 48 -6.28 1.99 -21.40
N ALA A 49 -5.62 1.16 -20.58
CA ALA A 49 -4.59 0.23 -21.02
C ALA A 49 -5.16 -0.78 -22.04
N ILE A 50 -6.25 -1.46 -21.71
CA ILE A 50 -6.92 -2.43 -22.57
C ILE A 50 -7.29 -1.82 -23.93
N ASN A 51 -7.89 -0.62 -23.92
CA ASN A 51 -8.27 0.07 -25.15
C ASN A 51 -7.06 0.53 -25.98
N THR A 52 -6.01 1.02 -25.33
CA THR A 52 -4.81 1.55 -26.02
C THR A 52 -4.04 0.45 -26.75
N TYR A 53 -3.98 -0.74 -26.14
CA TYR A 53 -3.25 -1.89 -26.69
C TYR A 53 -4.16 -2.91 -27.39
N ALA A 54 -5.46 -2.59 -27.55
CA ALA A 54 -6.46 -3.44 -28.19
C ALA A 54 -6.46 -4.88 -27.64
N ILE A 55 -6.46 -5.00 -26.32
CA ILE A 55 -6.37 -6.29 -25.61
C ILE A 55 -7.79 -6.86 -25.44
N ASP A 56 -8.04 -8.07 -25.92
CA ASP A 56 -9.28 -8.77 -25.57
C ASP A 56 -9.22 -9.29 -24.13
N SER A 57 -10.32 -9.16 -23.39
CA SER A 57 -10.35 -9.49 -21.95
C SER A 57 -10.04 -10.96 -21.64
N ASP A 58 -10.32 -11.87 -22.57
CA ASP A 58 -10.04 -13.30 -22.45
C ASP A 58 -8.55 -13.65 -22.64
N GLN A 59 -7.75 -12.69 -23.12
CA GLN A 59 -6.31 -12.83 -23.29
C GLN A 59 -5.54 -12.43 -22.02
N VAL A 60 -6.19 -11.77 -21.05
CA VAL A 60 -5.56 -11.41 -19.78
C VAL A 60 -5.50 -12.64 -18.87
N THR A 61 -4.29 -13.14 -18.64
CA THR A 61 -4.06 -14.38 -17.85
C THR A 61 -3.64 -14.09 -16.41
N LEU A 62 -3.15 -12.88 -16.15
CA LEU A 62 -2.72 -12.44 -14.83
C LEU A 62 -3.06 -10.97 -14.62
N LEU A 63 -3.64 -10.66 -13.47
CA LEU A 63 -3.76 -9.31 -12.95
C LEU A 63 -3.09 -9.26 -11.56
N SER A 64 -1.97 -8.55 -11.47
CA SER A 64 -1.27 -8.27 -10.21
C SER A 64 -1.69 -6.90 -9.69
N HIS A 65 -1.99 -6.80 -8.40
CA HIS A 65 -2.43 -5.56 -7.77
C HIS A 65 -1.50 -5.19 -6.61
N ALA A 66 -0.90 -4.01 -6.70
CA ALA A 66 -0.04 -3.40 -5.69
C ALA A 66 -0.60 -2.04 -5.27
N THR A 67 -0.22 -1.61 -4.07
CA THR A 67 -0.59 -0.28 -3.57
C THR A 67 0.41 0.21 -2.54
N THR A 68 0.68 1.51 -2.58
CA THR A 68 1.45 2.22 -1.54
C THR A 68 0.54 2.96 -0.54
N VAL A 69 -0.79 2.89 -0.71
CA VAL A 69 -1.77 3.59 0.14
C VAL A 69 -1.61 3.19 1.61
N VAL A 70 -1.39 1.90 1.89
CA VAL A 70 -1.22 1.40 3.26
C VAL A 70 0.04 1.97 3.90
N THR A 71 1.17 1.91 3.18
CA THR A 71 2.45 2.43 3.67
C THR A 71 2.38 3.93 3.92
N ASN A 72 1.78 4.69 3.01
CA ASN A 72 1.58 6.13 3.19
C ASN A 72 0.65 6.45 4.36
N ALA A 73 -0.42 5.67 4.56
CA ALA A 73 -1.29 5.85 5.71
C ALA A 73 -0.57 5.62 7.05
N VAL A 74 0.38 4.69 7.11
CA VAL A 74 1.22 4.48 8.30
C VAL A 74 2.19 5.65 8.50
N LEU A 75 2.89 6.08 7.44
CA LEU A 75 3.87 7.18 7.51
C LEU A 75 3.22 8.53 7.84
N GLU A 76 1.99 8.75 7.38
CA GLU A 76 1.22 9.99 7.61
C GLU A 76 0.31 9.90 8.84
N GLU A 77 0.38 8.81 9.62
CA GLU A 77 -0.47 8.56 10.80
C GLU A 77 -1.99 8.66 10.51
N LYS A 78 -2.40 8.34 9.28
CA LYS A 78 -3.80 8.36 8.80
C LYS A 78 -4.50 7.01 8.98
N GLY A 79 -4.27 6.38 10.13
CA GLY A 79 -4.93 5.13 10.50
C GLY A 79 -6.34 5.33 11.08
N ALA A 80 -7.04 4.22 11.29
CA ALA A 80 -8.24 4.24 12.12
C ALA A 80 -7.88 4.43 13.61
N LYS A 81 -8.79 4.99 14.39
CA LYS A 81 -8.68 4.93 15.86
C LYS A 81 -8.77 3.48 16.29
N THR A 82 -7.75 3.00 17.00
CA THR A 82 -7.64 1.62 17.47
C THR A 82 -7.40 1.60 18.97
N ALA A 83 -7.48 0.41 19.59
CA ALA A 83 -7.18 0.20 21.00
C ALA A 83 -6.41 -1.11 21.17
N LEU A 84 -5.44 -1.14 22.09
CA LEU A 84 -4.71 -2.34 22.47
C LEU A 84 -5.30 -2.98 23.74
N ILE A 85 -5.77 -4.23 23.63
CA ILE A 85 -6.19 -5.04 24.78
C ILE A 85 -5.03 -5.95 25.19
N THR A 86 -4.62 -5.87 26.45
CA THR A 86 -3.52 -6.68 27.02
C THR A 86 -3.97 -7.38 28.31
N THR A 87 -3.22 -8.40 28.70
CA THR A 87 -3.30 -8.95 30.06
C THR A 87 -2.91 -7.90 31.09
N ARG A 88 -3.50 -7.97 32.29
CA ARG A 88 -3.16 -7.07 33.40
C ARG A 88 -1.65 -7.08 33.65
N GLY A 89 -1.03 -5.89 33.67
CA GLY A 89 0.41 -5.72 33.85
C GLY A 89 1.23 -5.67 32.55
N PHE A 90 0.61 -5.80 31.37
CA PHE A 90 1.30 -5.85 30.07
C PHE A 90 0.97 -4.68 29.12
N ARG A 91 0.43 -3.58 29.65
CA ARG A 91 0.09 -2.38 28.85
C ARG A 91 1.31 -1.77 28.14
N ASP A 92 2.49 -1.82 28.77
CA ASP A 92 3.70 -1.16 28.28
C ASP A 92 4.50 -1.98 27.25
N LEU A 93 3.95 -3.10 26.74
CA LEU A 93 4.66 -3.97 25.80
C LEU A 93 5.10 -3.27 24.51
N LEU A 94 4.28 -2.37 23.96
CA LEU A 94 4.63 -1.60 22.77
C LEU A 94 5.77 -0.60 23.05
N GLU A 95 5.87 -0.10 24.27
CA GLU A 95 6.92 0.83 24.69
C GLU A 95 8.26 0.12 24.91
N LEU A 96 8.23 -1.08 25.51
CA LEU A 96 9.42 -1.90 25.74
C LEU A 96 10.02 -2.48 24.45
N ARG A 97 9.24 -2.57 23.37
CA ARG A 97 9.62 -3.08 22.04
C ARG A 97 10.39 -4.41 22.02
N ARG A 98 10.25 -5.23 23.05
CA ARG A 98 11.08 -6.45 23.23
C ARG A 98 12.58 -6.14 23.08
N SER A 99 13.02 -4.98 23.59
CA SER A 99 14.40 -4.49 23.49
C SER A 99 14.92 -4.19 22.08
N ALA A 100 14.03 -4.08 21.08
CA ALA A 100 14.41 -3.59 19.76
C ALA A 100 14.79 -2.10 19.83
N ARG A 101 15.99 -1.77 19.35
CA ARG A 101 16.52 -0.41 19.27
C ARG A 101 16.77 -0.04 17.81
N SER A 102 16.37 1.18 17.43
CA SER A 102 16.63 1.73 16.10
C SER A 102 18.12 2.00 15.90
N ASP A 103 18.78 2.53 16.93
CA ASP A 103 20.23 2.65 17.01
C ASP A 103 20.71 1.93 18.28
N LEU A 104 21.64 0.99 18.10
CA LEU A 104 22.19 0.19 19.20
C LEU A 104 23.08 1.01 20.13
N TYR A 105 23.68 2.09 19.64
CA TYR A 105 24.68 2.89 20.36
C TYR A 105 24.16 4.25 20.84
N ASP A 106 22.97 4.66 20.39
CA ASP A 106 22.31 5.84 20.94
C ASP A 106 21.54 5.52 22.23
N LEU A 107 22.10 5.94 23.36
CA LEU A 107 21.51 5.80 24.69
C LEU A 107 20.40 6.81 24.96
N PHE A 108 20.28 7.87 24.15
CA PHE A 108 19.33 8.97 24.34
C PHE A 108 18.24 9.02 23.25
N GLN A 109 18.09 7.94 22.47
CA GLN A 109 17.10 7.89 21.39
C GLN A 109 15.67 8.10 21.92
N ASP A 110 14.92 8.97 21.25
CA ASP A 110 13.51 9.19 21.56
C ASP A 110 12.68 7.94 21.24
N PRO A 111 11.59 7.68 21.99
CA PRO A 111 10.60 6.70 21.57
C PRO A 111 9.91 7.19 20.27
N PRO A 112 9.69 6.32 19.25
CA PRO A 112 8.83 6.59 18.12
C PRO A 112 7.41 6.81 18.62
N LEU A 113 6.66 7.50 17.76
CA LEU A 113 5.23 7.74 17.93
C LEU A 113 4.46 6.41 17.90
N TYR A 114 3.47 6.30 18.80
CA TYR A 114 2.55 5.16 18.83
C TYR A 114 1.30 5.52 18.06
N ILE A 115 0.79 4.59 17.25
CA ILE A 115 -0.48 4.72 16.53
C ILE A 115 -1.67 4.88 17.51
N ASP A 116 -1.51 4.44 18.78
CA ASP A 116 -2.44 4.68 19.88
C ASP A 116 -1.69 5.32 21.07
N PRO A 117 -1.88 6.61 21.37
CA PRO A 117 -1.26 7.23 22.53
C PRO A 117 -1.90 6.70 23.82
N LYS A 118 -1.06 6.43 24.83
CA LYS A 118 -1.48 6.05 26.19
C LYS A 118 -2.66 6.93 26.65
N ALA A 119 -3.80 6.32 26.96
CA ALA A 119 -4.77 6.97 27.83
C ALA A 119 -4.08 7.28 29.17
N PRO A 120 -4.32 8.45 29.78
CA PRO A 120 -3.68 8.83 31.04
C PRO A 120 -3.89 7.74 32.09
N ALA A 121 -2.85 7.48 32.88
CA ALA A 121 -2.96 6.59 34.03
C ALA A 121 -4.01 7.16 34.99
N SER A 122 -5.09 6.41 35.20
CA SER A 122 -6.06 6.63 36.28
C SER A 122 -5.43 6.38 37.63
#